data_AF-A0A2C9P0F2-F1
#
_entry.id   AF-A0A2C9P0F2-F1
#
_cell.length_a   1.000
_cell.length_b   1.000
_cell.length_c   1.000
_cell.angle_alpha   90.00
_cell.angle_beta   90.00
_cell.angle_gamma   90.00
#
_symmetry.space_group_name_H-M   'P 1'
#
loop_
_entity.id
_entity.type
_entity.pdbx_description
1 polymer ?
#
loop_
_entity_poly.entity_id
_entity_poly.type
_entity_poly.pdbx_seq_one_letter_code
_entity_poly.pdbx_strand_id
1 'polypeptide(L)' 'MNSEELTHKAEEEIAALISKKVAELRKKTGQEVSEIEFAPRETMKGLEGYHVKIKLL' A
#
# COMPACT_ATOMS: atom_id res chain seq x y z
N MET A 1 -15.57 19.10 -0.96
CA MET A 1 -14.43 18.52 -1.68
C MET A 1 -14.98 17.80 -2.89
N ASN A 2 -14.44 18.06 -4.07
CA ASN A 2 -14.82 17.35 -5.28
C ASN A 2 -14.35 15.88 -5.19
N SER A 3 -14.98 14.97 -5.92
CA SER A 3 -14.61 13.55 -5.96
C SER A 3 -13.14 13.37 -6.35
N GLU A 4 -12.62 14.19 -7.26
CA GLU A 4 -11.22 14.16 -7.70
C GLU A 4 -10.26 14.56 -6.58
N GLU A 5 -10.57 15.60 -5.80
CA GLU A 5 -9.77 16.02 -4.65
C GLU A 5 -9.71 14.95 -3.57
N LEU A 6 -10.82 14.22 -3.35
CA LEU A 6 -10.89 13.11 -2.42
C LEU A 6 -10.05 11.92 -2.91
N THR A 7 -10.10 11.60 -4.22
CA THR A 7 -9.27 10.55 -4.82
C THR A 7 -7.79 10.87 -4.68
N HIS A 8 -7.36 12.08 -5.06
CA HIS A 8 -5.97 12.49 -4.94
C HIS A 8 -5.45 12.47 -3.50
N LYS A 9 -6.27 12.95 -2.56
CA LYS A 9 -5.92 12.88 -1.14
C LYS A 9 -5.74 11.42 -0.68
N ALA A 10 -6.61 10.51 -1.10
CA ALA A 10 -6.48 9.10 -0.77
C ALA A 10 -5.22 8.46 -1.39
N GLU A 11 -4.89 8.80 -2.64
CA GLU A 11 -3.67 8.35 -3.31
C GLU A 11 -2.40 8.79 -2.56
N GLU A 12 -2.35 10.07 -2.15
CA GLU A 12 -1.24 10.62 -1.36
C GLU A 12 -1.11 9.94 0.00
N GLU A 13 -2.22 9.74 0.71
CA GLU A 13 -2.24 9.06 2.01
C GLU A 13 -1.76 7.60 1.92
N ILE A 14 -2.18 6.88 0.87
CA ILE A 14 -1.75 5.50 0.62
C ILE A 14 -0.25 5.46 0.27
N ALA A 15 0.24 6.35 -0.59
CA ALA A 15 1.64 6.41 -0.96
C ALA A 15 2.55 6.75 0.23
N ALA A 16 2.13 7.69 1.08
CA ALA A 16 2.84 8.04 2.30
C ALA A 16 2.90 6.86 3.28
N LEU A 17 1.81 6.11 3.43
CA LEU A 17 1.75 4.93 4.28
C LEU A 17 2.68 3.82 3.79
N ILE A 18 2.66 3.51 2.48
CA ILE A 18 3.55 2.51 1.88
C ILE A 18 5.01 2.89 2.10
N SER A 19 5.38 4.14 1.81
CA SER A 19 6.75 4.65 1.98
C SER A 19 7.23 4.53 3.43
N LYS A 20 6.38 4.89 4.39
CA LYS A 20 6.68 4.73 5.82
C LYS A 20 6.91 3.26 6.18
N LYS A 21 6.08 2.35 5.68
CA LYS A 21 6.19 0.91 5.98
C LYS A 21 7.42 0.27 5.36
N VAL A 22 7.82 0.66 4.16
CA VAL A 22 9.07 0.23 3.54
C VAL A 22 10.27 0.67 4.37
N ALA A 23 10.32 1.93 4.81
CA ALA A 23 11.39 2.42 5.67
C ALA A 23 11.45 1.71 7.03
N GLU A 24 10.29 1.44 7.64
CA GLU A 24 10.19 0.64 8.87
C GLU A 24 10.71 -0.80 8.68
N LEU A 25 10.38 -1.45 7.56
CA LEU A 25 10.84 -2.81 7.24
C LEU A 25 12.36 -2.85 7.05
N ARG A 26 12.92 -1.91 6.30
CA ARG A 26 14.38 -1.79 6.11
C ARG A 26 15.08 -1.59 7.44
N LYS A 27 14.56 -0.72 8.30
CA LYS A 27 15.14 -0.47 9.64
C LYS A 27 15.09 -1.71 10.55
N LYS A 28 14.04 -2.54 10.42
CA LYS A 28 13.85 -3.74 11.26
C LYS A 28 14.61 -4.96 10.77
N THR A 29 14.67 -5.16 9.46
CA THR A 29 15.21 -6.39 8.85
C THR A 29 16.61 -6.21 8.29
N GLY A 30 17.04 -4.98 8.01
CA GLY A 30 18.28 -4.68 7.29
C GLY A 30 18.21 -5.02 5.79
N GLN A 31 17.10 -5.56 5.31
CA GLN A 31 16.89 -5.94 3.92
C GLN A 31 16.13 -4.86 3.16
N GLU A 32 16.42 -4.70 1.88
CA GLU A 32 15.65 -3.84 0.99
C GLU A 32 14.39 -4.56 0.51
N VAL A 33 13.31 -3.79 0.29
CA VAL A 33 12.11 -4.30 -0.36
C VAL A 33 12.37 -4.38 -1.86
N SER A 34 12.25 -5.58 -2.44
CA SER A 34 12.41 -5.81 -3.88
C SER A 34 11.10 -5.67 -4.64
N GLU A 35 9.99 -6.10 -4.05
CA GLU A 35 8.69 -6.10 -4.71
C GLU A 35 7.55 -6.00 -3.68
N ILE A 36 6.49 -5.31 -4.07
CA ILE A 36 5.22 -5.27 -3.33
C ILE A 36 4.12 -5.68 -4.29
N GLU A 37 3.50 -6.84 -4.04
CA GLU A 37 2.36 -7.34 -4.81
C GLU A 37 1.05 -6.98 -4.12
N PHE A 38 0.10 -6.44 -4.88
CA PHE A 38 -1.25 -6.14 -4.43
C PHE A 38 -2.24 -7.08 -5.12
N ALA A 39 -2.91 -7.94 -4.35
CA ALA A 39 -3.96 -8.81 -4.85
C ALA A 39 -5.33 -8.28 -4.39
N PRO A 40 -6.29 -8.01 -5.30
CA PRO A 40 -7.59 -7.48 -4.90
C PRO A 40 -8.31 -8.46 -3.97
N ARG A 41 -8.92 -7.89 -2.92
CA ARG A 41 -9.78 -8.60 -1.98
C ARG A 41 -11.21 -8.16 -2.25
N GLU A 42 -11.96 -9.05 -2.86
CA GLU A 42 -13.35 -8.81 -3.25
C GLU A 42 -14.31 -9.48 -2.27
N THR A 43 -15.46 -8.83 -2.06
CA THR A 43 -16.60 -9.39 -1.34
C THR A 43 -17.83 -9.34 -2.23
N MET A 44 -18.94 -9.92 -1.76
CA MET A 44 -20.24 -9.79 -2.43
C MET A 44 -20.69 -8.32 -2.60
N LYS A 45 -20.06 -7.36 -1.92
CA LYS A 45 -20.34 -5.91 -2.02
C LYS A 45 -19.37 -5.17 -2.96
N GLY A 46 -18.42 -5.86 -3.60
CA GLY A 46 -17.38 -5.28 -4.44
C GLY A 46 -16.00 -5.31 -3.79
N LEU A 47 -15.09 -4.48 -4.32
CA LEU A 47 -13.70 -4.37 -3.85
C LEU A 47 -13.66 -3.84 -2.41
N GLU A 48 -13.18 -4.67 -1.48
CA GLU A 48 -13.02 -4.32 -0.07
C GLU A 48 -11.60 -3.78 0.21
N GLY A 49 -10.61 -4.21 -0.57
CA GLY A 49 -9.24 -3.73 -0.45
C GLY A 49 -8.24 -4.61 -1.21
N TYR A 50 -6.99 -4.63 -0.76
CA TYR A 50 -5.93 -5.45 -1.34
C TYR A 50 -5.17 -6.23 -0.27
N HIS A 51 -4.92 -7.51 -0.53
CA HIS A 51 -3.89 -8.27 0.16
C HIS A 51 -2.52 -7.85 -0.36
N VAL A 52 -1.58 -7.61 0.56
CA VAL A 52 -0.23 -7.14 0.23
C VAL A 52 0.78 -8.22 0.56
N LYS A 53 1.61 -8.59 -0.41
CA LYS A 53 2.80 -9.43 -0.20
C LYS A 53 4.05 -8.60 -0.46
N ILE A 54 5.02 -8.68 0.43
CA ILE A 54 6.28 -7.92 0.35
C ILE A 54 7.42 -8.92 0.20
N LYS A 55 8.23 -8.77 -0.84
CA LYS A 55 9.46 -9.52 -1.02
C LYS A 55 10.65 -8.68 -0.57
N LEU A 56 11.56 -9.31 0.16
CA LEU A 56 12.81 -8.72 0.62
C LEU A 56 13.97 -9.36 -0.16
N LEU A 57 15.07 -8.62 -0.35
CA LEU A 57 16.33 -9.14 -0.93
C LEU A 57 17.15 -9.97 0.07
#